data_AF-A0A451DEM7-F1
#
_entry.id   AF-A0A451DEM7-F1
#
_cell.length_a   1.000
_cell.length_b   1.000
_cell.length_c   1.000
_cell.angle_alpha   90.00
_cell.angle_beta   90.00
_cell.angle_gamma   90.00
#
_symmetry.space_group_name_H-M   'P 1'
#
loop_
_entity.id
_entity.type
_entity.pdbx_description
1 polymer ?
#
loop_
_entity_poly.entity_id
_entity_poly.type
_entity_poly.pdbx_seq_one_letter_code
_entity_poly.pdbx_strand_id
1 'polypeptide(L)'
;MKKWNKKFAQSIANKLKINLNENHWNIIFCMRDFYKKYNITPSTRMLLTYMKKKKIFLTSQDLFILFPKGFMKYASQISGLPDNSNCF
;
A
#
# COMPACT_ATOMS: atom_id res chain seq x y z
N MET A 1 -20.07 7.08 -0.16
CA MET A 1 -18.82 6.74 0.56
C MET A 1 -18.41 5.30 0.27
N LYS A 2 -17.47 5.04 -0.65
CA LYS A 2 -16.98 3.67 -0.90
C LYS A 2 -16.12 3.25 0.30
N LYS A 3 -16.74 2.54 1.26
CA LYS A 3 -16.04 2.00 2.44
C LYS A 3 -15.09 0.91 1.98
N TRP A 4 -13.81 1.23 1.85
CA TRP A 4 -12.77 0.21 1.74
C TRP A 4 -12.84 -0.70 2.97
N ASN A 5 -12.82 -2.01 2.75
CA ASN A 5 -12.88 -3.03 3.78
C ASN A 5 -11.78 -4.08 3.56
N LYS A 6 -11.42 -4.82 4.61
CA LYS A 6 -10.44 -5.92 4.51
C LYS A 6 -10.82 -6.94 3.42
N LYS A 7 -12.12 -7.25 3.27
CA LYS A 7 -12.62 -8.14 2.19
C LYS A 7 -12.34 -7.60 0.79
N PHE A 8 -12.44 -6.29 0.58
CA PHE A 8 -12.11 -5.67 -0.71
C PHE A 8 -10.62 -5.83 -1.01
N ALA A 9 -9.77 -5.51 -0.04
CA ALA A 9 -8.32 -5.68 -0.18
C ALA A 9 -7.93 -7.13 -0.47
N GLN A 10 -8.52 -8.11 0.24
CA GLN A 10 -8.32 -9.53 -0.03
C GLN A 10 -8.79 -9.94 -1.43
N SER A 11 -9.95 -9.46 -1.89
CA SER A 11 -10.45 -9.77 -3.23
C SER A 11 -9.49 -9.26 -4.31
N ILE A 12 -8.98 -8.04 -4.17
CA ILE A 12 -7.97 -7.47 -5.09
C ILE A 12 -6.67 -8.26 -5.01
N ALA A 13 -6.17 -8.55 -3.81
CA ALA A 13 -4.93 -9.32 -3.65
C ALA A 13 -5.02 -10.73 -4.24
N ASN A 14 -6.16 -11.40 -4.08
CA ASN A 14 -6.42 -12.70 -4.71
C ASN A 14 -6.40 -12.59 -6.25
N LYS A 15 -6.98 -11.55 -6.84
CA LYS A 15 -6.89 -11.29 -8.28
C LYS A 15 -5.45 -11.07 -8.75
N LEU A 16 -4.65 -10.41 -7.91
CA LEU A 16 -3.23 -10.16 -8.17
C LEU A 16 -2.34 -11.37 -7.84
N LYS A 17 -2.90 -12.46 -7.31
CA LYS A 17 -2.18 -13.64 -6.81
C LYS A 17 -1.13 -13.28 -5.74
N ILE A 18 -1.46 -12.34 -4.86
CA ILE A 18 -0.62 -11.89 -3.75
C ILE A 18 -1.22 -12.38 -2.44
N ASN A 19 -0.39 -12.96 -1.59
CA ASN A 19 -0.82 -13.39 -0.27
C ASN A 19 -0.63 -12.25 0.74
N LEU A 20 -1.73 -11.69 1.27
CA LEU A 20 -1.68 -10.58 2.22
C LEU A 20 -1.28 -11.05 3.63
N ASN A 21 0.02 -11.09 3.88
CA ASN A 21 0.58 -11.28 5.23
C ASN A 21 0.47 -10.00 6.08
N GLU A 22 0.80 -10.07 7.37
CA GLU A 22 0.80 -8.91 8.29
C GLU A 22 1.61 -7.72 7.75
N ASN A 23 2.76 -7.96 7.13
CA ASN A 23 3.56 -6.89 6.52
C ASN A 23 2.81 -6.16 5.41
N HIS A 24 2.06 -6.89 4.56
CA HIS A 24 1.23 -6.27 3.53
C HIS A 24 0.13 -5.41 4.15
N TRP A 25 -0.54 -5.92 5.19
CA TRP A 25 -1.55 -5.16 5.92
C TRP A 25 -0.98 -3.89 6.54
N ASN A 26 0.17 -3.98 7.19
CA ASN A 26 0.85 -2.82 7.79
C ASN A 26 1.13 -1.73 6.75
N ILE A 27 1.61 -2.12 5.57
CA ILE A 27 1.83 -1.21 4.44
C ILE A 27 0.52 -0.57 3.98
N ILE A 28 -0.52 -1.37 3.72
CA ILE A 28 -1.82 -0.90 3.23
C ILE A 28 -2.44 0.09 4.24
N PHE A 29 -2.41 -0.25 5.52
CA PHE A 29 -2.88 0.63 6.58
C PHE A 29 -2.05 1.91 6.69
N CYS A 30 -0.72 1.82 6.59
CA CYS A 30 0.15 3.00 6.56
C CYS A 30 -0.17 3.91 5.39
N MET A 31 -0.37 3.34 4.20
CA MET A 31 -0.67 4.09 2.99
C MET A 31 -2.02 4.80 3.08
N ARG A 32 -3.03 4.12 3.65
CA ARG A 32 -4.35 4.71 3.91
C ARG A 32 -4.32 5.79 4.99
N ASP A 33 -3.56 5.58 6.05
CA ASP A 33 -3.41 6.56 7.13
C ASP A 33 -2.65 7.81 6.64
N PHE A 34 -1.63 7.61 5.82
CA PHE A 34 -0.93 8.68 5.13
C PHE A 34 -1.86 9.46 4.21
N TYR A 35 -2.63 8.77 3.36
CA TYR A 35 -3.60 9.42 2.49
C TYR A 35 -4.68 10.15 3.29
N LYS A 36 -5.16 9.59 4.40
CA LYS A 36 -6.12 10.29 5.27
C LYS A 36 -5.54 11.55 5.91
N LYS A 37 -4.24 11.55 6.20
CA LYS A 37 -3.55 12.66 6.88
C LYS A 37 -3.10 13.76 5.92
N TYR A 38 -2.65 13.40 4.72
CA TYR A 38 -2.05 14.33 3.76
C TYR A 38 -2.87 14.48 2.48
N ASN A 39 -3.91 13.68 2.28
CA ASN A 39 -4.76 13.64 1.08
C ASN A 39 -4.01 13.42 -0.25
N ILE A 40 -2.80 12.86 -0.16
CA ILE A 40 -1.91 12.58 -1.30
C ILE A 40 -1.42 11.13 -1.26
N THR A 41 -1.17 10.56 -2.44
CA THR A 41 -0.58 9.22 -2.57
C THR A 41 0.89 9.27 -2.18
N PRO A 42 1.34 8.52 -1.15
CA PRO A 42 2.75 8.54 -0.76
C PRO A 42 3.61 7.88 -1.82
N SER A 43 4.79 8.45 -2.10
CA SER A 43 5.84 7.74 -2.84
C SER A 43 6.49 6.66 -1.98
N THR A 44 7.19 5.71 -2.59
CA THR A 44 7.92 4.63 -1.88
C THR A 44 8.82 5.18 -0.77
N ARG A 45 9.55 6.28 -1.04
CA ARG A 45 10.40 6.95 -0.03
C ARG A 45 9.60 7.53 1.13
N MET A 46 8.49 8.23 0.84
CA MET A 46 7.64 8.80 1.90
C MET A 46 7.05 7.70 2.78
N LEU A 47 6.60 6.61 2.18
CA LEU A 47 6.06 5.48 2.90
C LEU A 47 7.11 4.81 3.79
N LEU A 48 8.32 4.56 3.29
CA LEU A 48 9.41 3.99 4.10
C LEU A 48 9.75 4.87 5.30
N THR A 49 9.83 6.19 5.11
CA THR A 49 10.04 7.13 6.22
C THR A 49 8.88 7.09 7.22
N TYR A 50 7.64 6.99 6.74
CA TYR A 50 6.46 6.89 7.58
C TYR A 50 6.39 5.57 8.37
N MET A 51 6.78 4.47 7.74
CA MET A 51 6.87 3.15 8.36
C MET A 51 7.95 3.10 9.44
N LYS A 52 9.12 3.70 9.18
CA LYS A 52 10.16 3.89 10.20
C LYS A 52 9.63 4.66 11.42
N LYS A 53 8.83 5.71 11.21
CA LYS A 53 8.16 6.43 12.32
C LYS A 53 7.20 5.55 13.12
N LYS A 54 6.54 4.58 12.47
CA LYS A 54 5.68 3.58 13.13
C LYS A 54 6.44 2.37 13.69
N LYS A 55 7.77 2.44 13.78
CA LYS A 55 8.65 1.33 14.19
C LYS A 55 8.51 0.07 13.33
N ILE A 56 8.08 0.24 12.07
CA ILE A 56 8.04 -0.83 11.08
C ILE A 56 9.34 -0.75 10.27
N PHE A 57 10.24 -1.68 10.53
CA PHE A 57 11.54 -1.78 9.85
C PHE A 57 11.38 -2.60 8.57
N LEU A 58 10.75 -2.02 7.57
CA LEU A 58 10.74 -2.57 6.21
C LEU A 58 11.65 -1.72 5.32
N THR A 59 12.44 -2.39 4.50
CA THR A 59 13.32 -1.75 3.50
C THR A 59 12.63 -1.66 2.16
N SER A 60 13.16 -0.85 1.25
CA SER A 60 12.69 -0.80 -0.14
C SER A 60 12.73 -2.18 -0.78
N GLN A 61 13.75 -2.98 -0.47
CA GLN A 61 13.91 -4.32 -1.00
C GLN A 61 12.80 -5.25 -0.51
N ASP A 62 12.43 -5.18 0.78
CA ASP A 62 11.30 -5.95 1.30
C ASP A 62 10.00 -5.56 0.60
N LEU A 63 9.77 -4.27 0.30
CA LEU A 63 8.59 -3.85 -0.44
C LEU A 63 8.57 -4.43 -1.86
N PHE A 64 9.71 -4.50 -2.54
CA PHE A 64 9.82 -5.14 -3.85
C PHE A 64 9.62 -6.66 -3.76
N ILE A 65 10.10 -7.31 -2.70
CA ILE A 65 9.90 -8.75 -2.49
C ILE A 65 8.42 -9.06 -2.22
N LEU A 66 7.77 -8.25 -1.37
CA LEU A 66 6.35 -8.37 -1.05
C LEU A 66 5.45 -8.05 -2.26
N PHE A 67 5.88 -7.10 -3.11
CA PHE A 67 5.14 -6.67 -4.30
C PHE A 67 6.01 -6.70 -5.56
N PRO A 68 6.32 -7.89 -6.10
CA PRO A 68 7.34 -8.08 -7.15
C PRO A 68 6.98 -7.45 -8.49
N LYS A 69 5.68 -7.29 -8.79
CA LYS A 69 5.19 -6.73 -10.06
C LYS A 69 4.85 -5.24 -9.99
N GLY A 70 5.20 -4.57 -8.89
CA GLY A 70 5.03 -3.12 -8.75
C GLY A 70 4.27 -2.74 -7.48
N PHE A 71 5.06 -2.46 -6.43
CA PHE A 71 4.60 -1.97 -5.13
C PHE A 71 3.51 -0.90 -5.24
N MET A 72 3.77 0.19 -5.96
CA MET A 72 2.85 1.32 -6.04
C MET A 72 1.50 0.94 -6.65
N LYS A 73 1.52 0.22 -7.78
CA LYS A 73 0.32 -0.23 -8.49
C LYS A 73 -0.53 -1.15 -7.61
N TYR A 74 0.11 -2.12 -6.97
CA TYR A 74 -0.60 -3.10 -6.15
C TYR A 74 -1.09 -2.50 -4.84
N ALA A 75 -0.25 -1.75 -4.13
CA ALA A 75 -0.63 -1.11 -2.89
C ALA A 75 -1.76 -0.09 -3.11
N SER A 76 -1.74 0.70 -4.20
CA SER A 76 -2.83 1.63 -4.56
C SER A 76 -4.15 0.89 -4.82
N GLN A 77 -4.14 -0.14 -5.66
CA GLN A 77 -5.34 -0.95 -5.93
C GLN A 77 -5.90 -1.63 -4.68
N ILE A 78 -5.03 -2.24 -3.88
CA ILE A 78 -5.43 -2.96 -2.68
C ILE A 78 -5.93 -2.00 -1.61
N SER A 79 -5.33 -0.82 -1.47
CA SER A 79 -5.76 0.22 -0.52
C SER A 79 -7.03 0.95 -0.94
N GLY A 80 -7.52 0.73 -2.16
CA GLY A 80 -8.70 1.38 -2.72
C GLY A 80 -8.51 2.88 -2.93
N LEU A 81 -7.26 3.31 -3.09
CA LEU A 81 -6.94 4.67 -3.47
C LEU A 81 -7.27 4.87 -4.95
N PRO A 82 -7.80 6.04 -5.35
CA PRO A 82 -7.97 6.35 -6.76
C PRO A 82 -6.59 6.28 -7.42
N ASP A 83 -6.47 5.44 -8.45
CA ASP A 83 -5.25 5.31 -9.23
C ASP A 83 -5.05 6.64 -9.97
N ASN A 84 -4.34 7.58 -9.36
CA ASN A 84 -3.95 8.84 -9.98
C ASN A 84 -2.64 8.66 -10.74
N SER A 85 -2.51 7.54 -11.47
CA SER A 85 -1.44 7.29 -12.43
C SER A 85 -1.57 8.24 -13.62
N ASN A 86 -1.35 9.52 -13.34
CA ASN A 86 -0.99 10.56 -14.29
C ASN A 86 0.32 11.17 -13.77
N CYS A 87 1.39 10.40 -13.86
CA CYS A 87 2.74 10.93 -13.92
C CYS A 87 3.35 10.37 -15.21
N PHE A 88 3.19 11.16 -16.27
CA PHE A 88 4.07 11.14 -17.45
C PHE A 88 5.50 11.48 -17.03
#